data_AF-A0A124E3U6-F1
#
_entry.id   AF-A0A124E3U6-F1
#
_cell.length_a   1.000
_cell.length_b   1.000
_cell.length_c   1.000
_cell.angle_alpha   90.00
_cell.angle_beta   90.00
_cell.angle_gamma   90.00
#
_symmetry.space_group_name_H-M   'P 1'
#
loop_
_entity.id
_entity.type
_entity.pdbx_description
1 polymer ?
#
loop_
_entity_poly.entity_id
_entity_poly.type
_entity_poly.pdbx_seq_one_letter_code
_entity_poly.pdbx_strand_id
1 'polypeptide(L)'
;MFMGGFNRRRRAPIAPIAALLVLGGVLGVTAPEAVAWPIPLTWEDNAYLKATRGVFPGDDDQLLMVGREMCRLLYTGTPAQAVIDQMAGQYGAAPDQAAVALRAARRAYCTQAPG
;
A
#
# COMPACT_ATOMS: atom_id res chain seq x y z
N MET A 1 -70.23 16.09 31.99
CA MET A 1 -69.76 16.14 33.39
C MET A 1 -68.50 15.27 33.47
N PHE A 2 -67.34 15.90 33.76
CA PHE A 2 -65.97 15.38 33.98
C PHE A 2 -65.34 14.51 32.85
N MET A 3 -64.42 14.98 31.98
CA MET A 3 -63.07 15.55 32.14
C MET A 3 -62.09 14.68 32.95
N GLY A 4 -60.96 14.29 32.33
CA GLY A 4 -59.76 13.88 33.07
C GLY A 4 -58.88 12.83 32.39
N GLY A 5 -58.12 13.23 31.37
CA GLY A 5 -56.98 12.44 30.89
C GLY A 5 -55.81 12.48 31.89
N PHE A 6 -55.12 11.36 32.09
CA PHE A 6 -53.76 11.33 32.64
C PHE A 6 -52.82 10.56 31.73
N ASN A 7 -52.02 11.37 31.06
CA ASN A 7 -50.84 11.09 30.27
C ASN A 7 -49.76 10.45 31.15
N ARG A 8 -49.44 9.16 30.97
CA ARG A 8 -48.22 8.56 31.57
C ARG A 8 -47.18 8.30 30.50
N ARG A 9 -46.46 9.37 30.20
CA ARG A 9 -45.24 9.39 29.42
C ARG A 9 -44.09 8.71 30.19
N ARG A 10 -43.36 7.84 29.47
CA ARG A 10 -41.94 7.44 29.67
C ARG A 10 -41.72 6.39 30.79
N ARG A 11 -40.80 5.42 30.67
CA ARG A 11 -39.50 5.39 29.98
C ARG A 11 -39.22 3.95 29.52
N ALA A 12 -38.86 3.76 28.26
CA ALA A 12 -38.24 2.51 27.82
C ALA A 12 -36.87 2.38 28.53
N PRO A 13 -36.51 1.20 29.07
CA PRO A 13 -35.17 0.98 29.62
C PRO A 13 -34.19 0.81 28.46
N ILE A 14 -33.68 1.93 27.94
CA ILE A 14 -32.49 1.94 27.09
C ILE A 14 -31.30 2.19 28.01
N ALA A 15 -30.46 1.17 28.19
CA ALA A 15 -29.00 1.19 28.38
C ALA A 15 -28.58 0.06 29.35
N PRO A 16 -27.56 -0.74 29.00
CA PRO A 16 -26.19 -0.21 28.93
C PRO A 16 -25.36 -0.79 27.77
N ILE A 17 -25.53 -0.27 26.55
CA ILE A 17 -24.51 -0.48 25.49
C ILE A 17 -23.36 0.55 25.63
N ALA A 18 -23.58 1.63 26.39
CA ALA A 18 -22.62 2.72 26.57
C ALA A 18 -21.30 2.32 27.28
N ALA A 19 -21.29 1.23 28.07
CA ALA A 19 -20.11 0.83 28.83
C ALA A 19 -19.00 0.18 27.98
N LEU A 20 -19.33 -0.39 26.82
CA LEU A 20 -18.35 -1.09 25.97
C LEU A 20 -17.56 -0.16 25.04
N LEU A 21 -18.07 1.04 24.74
CA LEU A 21 -17.38 1.99 23.86
C LEU A 21 -16.23 2.73 24.55
N VAL A 22 -16.26 2.84 25.89
CA VAL A 22 -15.22 3.56 26.64
C VAL A 22 -13.89 2.79 26.64
N LEU A 23 -13.92 1.45 26.69
CA LEU A 23 -12.71 0.61 26.66
C LEU A 23 -11.98 0.65 25.31
N GLY A 24 -12.70 0.79 24.19
CA GLY A 24 -12.07 0.94 22.87
C GLY A 24 -11.37 2.29 22.69
N GLY A 25 -11.87 3.35 23.35
CA GLY A 25 -11.27 4.68 23.30
C GLY A 25 -9.92 4.76 24.02
N VAL A 26 -9.73 4.05 25.12
CA VAL A 26 -8.48 4.15 25.91
C VAL A 26 -7.31 3.41 25.22
N LEU A 27 -7.58 2.33 24.46
CA LEU A 27 -6.55 1.59 23.73
C LEU A 27 -6.21 2.21 22.35
N GLY A 28 -7.06 3.09 21.83
CA GLY A 28 -6.84 3.75 20.53
C GLY A 28 -6.05 5.06 20.60
N VAL A 29 -5.96 5.69 21.77
CA VAL A 29 -5.37 7.04 21.93
C VAL A 29 -3.86 7.02 22.23
N THR A 30 -3.30 5.84 22.55
CA THR A 30 -1.87 5.69 22.90
C THR A 30 -1.10 4.78 21.96
N ALA A 31 -1.63 4.44 20.78
CA ALA A 31 -0.79 3.82 19.77
C ALA A 31 0.22 4.88 19.31
N PRO A 32 1.53 4.75 19.63
CA PRO A 32 2.51 5.68 19.10
C PRO A 32 2.41 5.66 17.57
N GLU A 33 2.51 6.81 16.91
CA GLU A 33 2.69 6.82 15.46
C GLU A 33 3.80 5.83 15.10
N ALA A 34 3.55 4.95 14.14
CA ALA A 34 4.58 4.06 13.63
C ALA A 34 5.62 4.93 12.93
N VAL A 35 6.62 5.39 13.68
CA VAL A 35 7.78 6.07 13.12
C VAL A 35 8.60 4.99 12.44
N ALA A 36 8.55 4.96 11.10
CA ALA A 36 9.45 4.12 10.33
C ALA A 36 10.88 4.50 10.72
N TRP A 37 11.64 3.54 11.27
CA TRP A 37 13.08 3.73 11.46
C TRP A 37 13.66 4.12 10.11
N PRO A 38 14.46 5.20 10.00
CA PRO A 38 15.00 5.62 8.72
C PRO A 38 15.94 4.54 8.20
N ILE A 39 15.45 3.73 7.27
CA ILE A 39 16.25 2.79 6.49
C ILE A 39 16.94 3.64 5.41
N PRO A 40 18.27 3.80 5.45
CA PRO A 40 18.96 4.57 4.43
C PRO A 40 18.82 3.83 3.08
N LEU A 41 18.23 4.50 2.10
CA LEU A 41 18.18 4.00 0.72
C LEU A 41 19.58 3.99 0.14
N THR A 42 19.92 2.90 -0.57
CA THR A 42 21.22 2.79 -1.25
C THR A 42 21.30 3.74 -2.45
N TRP A 43 22.48 3.88 -3.06
CA TRP A 43 22.61 4.70 -4.27
C TRP A 43 21.86 4.07 -5.45
N GLU A 44 21.81 2.74 -5.52
CA GLU A 44 21.05 1.98 -6.52
C GLU A 44 19.55 2.25 -6.37
N ASP A 45 19.04 2.22 -5.14
CA ASP A 45 17.64 2.48 -4.84
C ASP A 45 17.23 3.90 -5.25
N ASN A 46 18.06 4.89 -4.95
CA ASN A 46 17.82 6.27 -5.37
C ASN A 46 17.89 6.44 -6.90
N ALA A 47 18.84 5.78 -7.56
CA ALA A 47 18.97 5.83 -9.01
C ALA A 47 17.75 5.20 -9.71
N TYR A 48 17.26 4.08 -9.19
CA TYR A 48 16.07 3.41 -9.67
C TYR A 48 14.81 4.26 -9.45
N LEU A 49 14.57 4.74 -8.22
CA LEU A 49 13.40 5.55 -7.88
C LEU A 49 13.34 6.85 -8.69
N LYS A 50 14.48 7.49 -8.96
CA LYS A 50 14.54 8.69 -9.80
C LYS A 50 13.99 8.44 -11.22
N ALA A 51 14.14 7.23 -11.74
CA ALA A 51 13.69 6.88 -13.09
C ALA A 51 12.22 6.39 -13.13
N THR A 52 11.70 5.87 -12.02
CA THR A 52 10.39 5.20 -11.99
C THR A 52 9.29 6.01 -11.31
N ARG A 53 9.64 6.91 -10.38
CA ARG A 53 8.68 7.81 -9.74
C ARG A 53 7.94 8.66 -10.80
N GLY A 54 6.61 8.66 -10.71
CA GLY A 54 5.74 9.39 -11.64
C GLY A 54 5.55 8.71 -13.01
N VAL A 55 6.19 7.56 -13.25
CA VAL A 55 6.00 6.76 -14.46
C VAL A 55 5.25 5.46 -14.16
N PHE A 56 5.74 4.69 -13.18
CA PHE A 56 5.13 3.44 -12.76
C PHE A 56 4.22 3.70 -11.54
N PRO A 57 3.01 3.12 -11.47
CA PRO A 57 2.10 3.33 -10.35
C PRO A 57 2.61 2.65 -9.08
N GLY A 58 2.50 3.34 -7.95
CA GLY A 58 2.85 2.81 -6.64
C GLY A 58 3.65 3.80 -5.79
N ASP A 59 3.77 3.47 -4.50
CA ASP A 59 4.72 4.13 -3.60
C ASP A 59 6.16 3.63 -3.82
N ASP A 60 7.12 4.29 -3.19
CA ASP A 60 8.53 3.96 -3.38
C ASP A 60 8.89 2.54 -2.95
N ASP A 61 8.29 2.02 -1.89
CA ASP A 61 8.57 0.66 -1.42
C ASP A 61 8.06 -0.36 -2.44
N GLN A 62 6.86 -0.13 -2.98
CA GLN A 62 6.30 -0.91 -4.07
C GLN A 62 7.20 -0.84 -5.31
N LEU A 63 7.69 0.35 -5.67
CA LEU A 63 8.60 0.51 -6.80
C LEU A 63 9.87 -0.32 -6.60
N LEU A 64 10.49 -0.23 -5.42
CA LEU A 64 11.71 -0.97 -5.08
C LEU A 64 11.46 -2.48 -5.13
N MET A 65 10.34 -2.97 -4.60
CA MET A 65 9.95 -4.38 -4.69
C MET A 65 9.78 -4.81 -6.15
N VAL A 66 9.05 -4.04 -6.96
CA VAL A 66 8.83 -4.29 -8.39
C VAL A 66 10.14 -4.41 -9.14
N GLY A 67 11.08 -3.49 -8.93
CA GLY A 67 12.36 -3.48 -9.62
C GLY A 67 13.22 -4.71 -9.29
N ARG A 68 13.23 -5.12 -8.03
CA ARG A 68 13.96 -6.33 -7.58
C ARG A 68 13.30 -7.61 -8.11
N GLU A 69 11.97 -7.68 -8.11
CA GLU A 69 11.23 -8.83 -8.62
C GLU A 69 11.39 -9.00 -10.14
N MET A 70 11.32 -7.91 -10.89
CA MET A 70 11.61 -7.91 -12.34
C MET A 70 12.99 -8.51 -12.64
N CYS A 71 14.01 -8.12 -11.87
CA CYS A 71 15.35 -8.68 -12.01
C CYS A 71 15.41 -10.17 -11.66
N ARG A 72 14.69 -10.61 -10.62
CA ARG A 72 14.57 -12.04 -10.27
C ARG A 72 13.98 -12.84 -11.43
N LEU A 73 12.94 -12.32 -12.08
CA LEU A 73 12.30 -12.98 -13.21
C LEU A 73 13.25 -13.10 -14.42
N LEU A 74 14.04 -12.06 -14.71
CA LEU A 74 15.05 -12.13 -15.77
C LEU A 74 16.13 -13.19 -15.48
N TYR A 75 16.66 -13.22 -14.25
CA TYR A 75 17.69 -14.20 -13.87
C TYR A 75 17.17 -15.65 -13.83
N THR A 76 15.86 -15.84 -13.69
CA THR A 76 15.22 -17.17 -13.78
C THR A 76 14.87 -17.57 -15.21
N GLY A 77 15.25 -16.76 -16.21
CA GLY A 77 15.08 -17.07 -17.63
C GLY A 77 13.75 -16.59 -18.22
N THR A 78 12.98 -15.78 -17.51
CA THR A 78 11.76 -15.18 -18.05
C THR A 78 12.15 -14.10 -19.07
N PRO A 79 11.62 -14.14 -20.32
CA PRO A 79 11.97 -13.14 -21.33
C PRO A 79 11.46 -11.75 -20.93
N ALA A 80 12.20 -10.71 -21.29
CA ALA A 80 11.91 -9.33 -20.86
C ALA A 80 10.47 -8.88 -21.16
N GLN A 81 9.92 -9.27 -22.31
CA GLN A 81 8.55 -8.91 -22.67
C GLN A 81 7.51 -9.56 -21.75
N ALA A 82 7.70 -10.83 -21.39
CA ALA A 82 6.79 -11.51 -20.46
C ALA A 82 6.85 -10.88 -19.06
N VAL A 83 8.04 -10.43 -18.62
CA VAL A 83 8.18 -9.67 -17.37
C VAL A 83 7.41 -8.35 -17.42
N ILE A 84 7.51 -7.61 -18.53
CA ILE A 84 6.77 -6.36 -18.74
C ILE A 84 5.26 -6.62 -18.64
N ASP A 85 4.76 -7.60 -19.40
CA ASP A 85 3.33 -7.89 -19.49
C ASP A 85 2.77 -8.36 -18.14
N GLN A 86 3.53 -9.24 -17.43
CA GLN A 86 3.16 -9.72 -16.10
C GLN A 86 3.07 -8.58 -15.08
N MET A 87 4.11 -7.73 -15.01
CA MET A 87 4.15 -6.64 -14.03
C MET A 87 3.15 -5.54 -14.37
N ALA A 88 2.93 -5.25 -15.66
CA ALA A 88 1.88 -4.36 -16.11
C ALA A 88 0.50 -4.84 -15.65
N GLY A 89 0.19 -6.12 -15.88
CA GLY A 89 -1.08 -6.72 -15.45
C GLY A 89 -1.25 -6.74 -13.94
N GLN A 90 -0.21 -7.12 -13.18
CA GLN A 90 -0.28 -7.25 -11.73
C GLN A 90 -0.48 -5.91 -11.01
N TYR A 91 0.16 -4.85 -11.50
CA TYR A 91 0.16 -3.55 -10.84
C TYR A 91 -0.75 -2.51 -11.51
N GLY A 92 -1.52 -2.92 -12.52
CA GLY A 92 -2.37 -2.01 -13.28
C GLY A 92 -1.59 -0.91 -14.01
N ALA A 93 -0.33 -1.19 -14.35
CA ALA A 93 0.53 -0.27 -15.09
C ALA A 93 0.36 -0.48 -16.60
N ALA A 94 0.64 0.55 -17.39
CA ALA A 94 0.72 0.38 -18.83
C ALA A 94 2.04 -0.35 -19.22
N PRO A 95 2.08 -1.14 -20.31
CA PRO A 95 3.27 -1.91 -20.68
C PRO A 95 4.51 -1.04 -20.93
N ASP A 96 4.33 0.18 -21.44
CA ASP A 96 5.39 1.16 -21.62
C ASP A 96 5.97 1.65 -20.27
N GLN A 97 5.12 1.83 -19.26
CA GLN A 97 5.54 2.16 -17.89
C GLN A 97 6.36 1.01 -17.27
N ALA A 98 5.88 -0.22 -17.41
CA ALA A 98 6.60 -1.41 -16.97
C ALA A 98 7.93 -1.60 -17.71
N ALA A 99 8.00 -1.25 -19.01
CA ALA A 99 9.24 -1.25 -19.77
C ALA A 99 10.24 -0.18 -19.31
N VAL A 100 9.78 0.98 -18.81
CA VAL A 100 10.65 1.97 -18.16
C VAL A 100 11.20 1.41 -16.85
N ALA A 101 10.35 0.83 -16.01
CA ALA A 101 10.76 0.22 -14.75
C ALA A 101 11.77 -0.92 -14.97
N LEU A 102 11.53 -1.81 -15.95
CA LEU A 102 12.47 -2.89 -16.27
C LEU A 102 13.83 -2.36 -16.75
N ARG A 103 13.85 -1.32 -17.60
CA ARG A 103 15.09 -0.70 -18.07
C ARG A 103 15.86 -0.04 -16.93
N ALA A 104 15.16 0.61 -15.99
CA ALA A 104 15.77 1.19 -14.80
C ALA A 104 16.34 0.08 -13.89
N ALA A 105 15.58 -0.99 -13.66
CA ALA A 105 15.99 -2.13 -12.85
C ALA A 105 17.24 -2.82 -13.42
N ARG A 106 17.33 -3.00 -14.74
CA ARG A 106 18.53 -3.53 -15.40
C ARG A 106 19.77 -2.65 -15.22
N ARG A 107 19.61 -1.33 -15.08
CA ARG A 107 20.75 -0.42 -14.87
C ARG A 107 21.17 -0.35 -13.40
N ALA A 108 20.24 -0.53 -12.47
CA ALA A 108 20.49 -0.40 -11.04
C ALA A 108 20.77 -1.74 -10.34
N TYR A 109 19.94 -2.76 -10.57
CA TYR A 109 19.94 -4.01 -9.79
C TYR A 109 20.44 -5.22 -10.56
N CYS A 110 20.14 -5.32 -11.86
CA CYS A 110 20.48 -6.49 -12.66
C CYS A 110 21.19 -6.13 -13.98
N THR A 111 22.36 -5.52 -13.83
CA THR A 111 23.23 -5.11 -14.95
C THR A 111 23.72 -6.27 -15.80
N GLN A 112 23.72 -7.49 -15.25
CA GLN A 112 24.13 -8.71 -15.93
C GLN A 112 22.94 -9.57 -16.40
N ALA A 113 21.70 -9.14 -16.17
CA ALA A 113 20.55 -9.95 -16.56
C ALA A 113 20.42 -10.05 -18.09
N PRO A 114 20.13 -11.26 -18.61
CA PRO A 114 19.86 -11.48 -20.04
C PRO A 114 18.58 -10.75 -20.48
N GLY A 115 18.50 -10.45 -21.78
CA GLY A 115 17.41 -9.67 -22.38
C GLY A 115 16.48 -10.51 -23.21
#